data_AF-A0A2D6M888-F1
#
_entry.id   AF-A0A2D6M888-F1
#
_cell.length_a   1.000
_cell.length_b   1.000
_cell.length_c   1.000
_cell.angle_alpha   90.00
_cell.angle_beta   90.00
_cell.angle_gamma   90.00
#
_symmetry.space_group_name_H-M   'P 1'
#
loop_
_entity.id
_entity.type
_entity.pdbx_description
1 polymer ?
#
loop_
_entity_poly.entity_id
_entity_poly.type
_entity_poly.pdbx_seq_one_letter_code
_entity_poly.pdbx_strand_id
1 'polypeptide(L)'
;MTFFTKTAIAATLTLGLFLLFTACTVVDKARDFSGEQVARAVEVECALSWPEREKNLDAVNRGLAARGLESRATALDCNGDGKPDF
;
A
#
# COMPACT_ATOMS: atom_id res chain seq x y z
N MET A 1 -33.21 5.91 37.46
CA MET A 1 -32.49 6.59 36.35
C MET A 1 -31.06 6.07 36.11
N THR A 2 -30.59 5.00 36.79
CA THR A 2 -29.21 4.49 36.69
C THR A 2 -29.01 3.30 35.74
N PHE A 3 -30.09 2.64 35.30
CA PHE A 3 -30.02 1.48 34.39
C PHE A 3 -29.82 1.88 32.92
N PHE A 4 -30.48 2.95 32.47
CA PHE A 4 -30.39 3.43 31.08
C PHE A 4 -28.99 3.93 30.70
N THR A 5 -28.23 4.46 31.65
CA THR A 5 -26.87 4.96 31.42
C THR A 5 -25.86 3.83 31.21
N LYS A 6 -26.06 2.68 31.88
CA LYS A 6 -25.15 1.51 31.75
C LYS A 6 -25.31 0.80 30.40
N THR A 7 -26.54 0.68 29.90
CA THR A 7 -26.81 0.08 28.57
C THR A 7 -26.36 0.98 27.43
N ALA A 8 -26.51 2.30 27.56
CA ALA A 8 -26.04 3.25 26.57
C ALA A 8 -24.51 3.20 26.37
N ILE A 9 -23.74 3.09 27.46
CA ILE A 9 -22.26 3.00 27.42
C ILE A 9 -21.82 1.66 26.81
N ALA A 10 -22.47 0.55 27.16
CA ALA A 10 -22.15 -0.76 26.59
C ALA A 10 -22.41 -0.80 25.07
N ALA A 11 -23.48 -0.15 24.60
CA ALA A 11 -23.83 -0.10 23.18
C ALA A 11 -22.85 0.77 22.36
N THR A 12 -22.40 1.92 22.87
CA THR A 12 -21.37 2.73 22.19
C THR A 12 -20.02 2.04 22.14
N LEU A 13 -19.63 1.32 23.20
CA LEU A 13 -18.38 0.55 23.22
C LEU A 13 -18.38 -0.60 22.20
N THR A 14 -19.50 -1.32 22.09
CA THR A 14 -19.63 -2.42 21.10
C THR A 14 -19.70 -1.89 19.67
N LEU A 15 -20.41 -0.79 19.42
CA LEU A 15 -20.46 -0.17 18.09
C LEU A 15 -19.10 0.42 17.68
N GLY A 16 -18.40 1.08 18.60
CA GLY A 16 -17.06 1.62 18.36
C GLY A 16 -16.03 0.53 18.07
N LEU A 17 -16.09 -0.60 18.79
CA LEU A 17 -15.21 -1.74 18.55
C LEU A 17 -15.52 -2.43 17.22
N PHE A 18 -16.81 -2.57 16.85
CA PHE A 18 -17.21 -3.14 15.56
C PHE A 18 -16.71 -2.29 14.38
N LEU A 19 -16.80 -0.96 14.47
CA LEU A 19 -16.30 -0.06 13.43
C LEU A 19 -14.78 -0.16 13.25
N LEU A 20 -14.02 -0.31 14.34
CA LEU A 20 -12.57 -0.54 14.28
C LEU A 20 -12.22 -1.85 13.57
N PHE A 21 -12.92 -2.94 13.88
CA PHE A 21 -12.70 -4.22 13.19
C PHE A 21 -13.04 -4.15 11.70
N THR A 22 -14.12 -3.48 11.32
CA THR A 22 -14.45 -3.29 9.89
C THR A 22 -13.47 -2.37 9.17
N ALA A 23 -12.89 -1.38 9.84
CA ALA A 23 -11.88 -0.52 9.24
C ALA A 23 -10.59 -1.31 8.93
N CYS A 24 -10.16 -2.21 9.81
CA CYS A 24 -9.02 -3.08 9.55
C CYS A 24 -9.26 -4.00 8.34
N THR A 25 -10.42 -4.64 8.25
CA THR A 25 -10.70 -5.55 7.12
C THR A 25 -10.80 -4.82 5.77
N VAL A 26 -11.30 -3.59 5.75
CA VAL A 26 -11.31 -2.75 4.54
C VAL A 26 -9.90 -2.36 4.12
N VAL A 27 -9.04 -1.99 5.08
CA VAL A 27 -7.63 -1.68 4.80
C VAL A 27 -6.90 -2.90 4.24
N ASP A 28 -7.12 -4.09 4.81
CA ASP A 28 -6.50 -5.32 4.32
C ASP A 28 -6.92 -5.63 2.88
N LYS A 29 -8.22 -5.47 2.55
CA LYS A 29 -8.70 -5.65 1.18
C LYS A 29 -8.16 -4.60 0.21
N ALA A 30 -8.01 -3.35 0.65
CA ALA A 30 -7.37 -2.32 -0.16
C ALA A 30 -5.88 -2.64 -0.41
N ARG A 31 -5.19 -3.23 0.57
CA ARG A 31 -3.79 -3.68 0.40
C ARG A 31 -3.69 -4.84 -0.57
N ASP A 32 -4.57 -5.85 -0.47
CA ASP A 32 -4.63 -6.96 -1.43
C ASP A 32 -4.84 -6.46 -2.86
N PHE A 33 -5.82 -5.59 -3.06
CA PHE A 33 -6.12 -5.02 -4.37
C PHE A 33 -4.94 -4.19 -4.91
N SER A 34 -4.34 -3.35 -4.06
CA SER A 34 -3.18 -2.54 -4.45
C SER A 34 -1.97 -3.44 -4.78
N GLY A 35 -1.79 -4.54 -4.03
CA GLY A 35 -0.74 -5.53 -4.28
C GLY A 35 -0.85 -6.18 -5.65
N GLU A 36 -2.06 -6.60 -6.05
CA GLU A 36 -2.32 -7.16 -7.39
C GLU A 36 -1.98 -6.17 -8.51
N GLN A 37 -2.33 -4.90 -8.33
CA GLN A 37 -2.03 -3.86 -9.31
C GLN A 37 -0.52 -3.57 -9.40
N VAL A 38 0.18 -3.60 -8.27
CA VAL A 38 1.65 -3.47 -8.22
C VAL A 38 2.32 -4.67 -8.89
N ALA A 39 1.85 -5.90 -8.64
CA ALA A 39 2.39 -7.09 -9.28
C ALA A 39 2.29 -7.01 -10.81
N ARG A 40 1.13 -6.61 -11.35
CA ARG A 40 0.96 -6.38 -12.79
C ARG A 40 1.86 -5.27 -13.33
N ALA A 41 2.06 -4.20 -12.57
CA ALA A 41 2.98 -3.13 -12.97
C ALA A 41 4.43 -3.64 -13.04
N VAL A 42 4.85 -4.48 -12.07
CA VAL A 42 6.16 -5.14 -12.08
C VAL A 42 6.32 -6.05 -13.29
N GLU A 43 5.30 -6.87 -13.61
CA GLU A 43 5.33 -7.73 -14.81
C GLU A 43 5.56 -6.93 -16.10
N VAL A 44 4.85 -5.81 -16.26
CA VAL A 44 5.01 -4.94 -17.44
C VAL A 44 6.39 -4.29 -17.45
N GLU A 45 6.86 -3.76 -16.32
CA GLU A 45 8.16 -3.10 -16.22
C GLU A 45 9.31 -4.06 -16.53
N CYS A 46 9.23 -5.29 -16.03
CA CYS A 46 10.22 -6.33 -16.27
C CYS A 46 10.25 -6.86 -17.70
N ALA A 47 9.18 -6.65 -18.48
CA ALA A 47 9.14 -6.94 -19.90
C ALA A 47 9.82 -5.85 -20.78
N LEU A 48 10.11 -4.67 -20.22
CA LEU A 48 10.75 -3.58 -20.93
C LEU A 48 12.26 -3.81 -21.11
N SER A 49 12.86 -3.07 -22.05
CA SER A 49 14.32 -3.04 -22.19
C SER A 49 14.99 -2.32 -21.03
N TRP A 50 16.27 -2.59 -20.80
CA TRP A 50 17.04 -1.99 -19.71
C TRP A 50 17.01 -0.45 -19.70
N PRO A 51 17.22 0.27 -20.83
CA PRO A 51 17.16 1.74 -20.83
C PRO A 51 15.77 2.31 -20.51
N GLU A 52 14.70 1.59 -20.86
CA GLU A 52 13.33 2.01 -20.54
C GLU A 52 13.07 1.90 -19.05
N ARG A 53 13.55 0.81 -18.42
CA ARG A 53 13.45 0.62 -16.96
C ARG A 53 14.20 1.69 -16.18
N GLU A 54 15.41 2.04 -16.63
CA GLU A 54 16.20 3.12 -16.02
C GLU A 54 15.45 4.46 -16.09
N LYS A 55 14.90 4.80 -17.27
CA LYS A 55 14.10 6.02 -17.47
C LYS A 55 12.87 6.08 -16.55
N ASN A 56 12.20 4.95 -16.34
CA ASN A 56 11.03 4.85 -15.49
C ASN A 56 11.39 4.97 -14.01
N LEU A 57 12.45 4.29 -13.55
CA LEU A 57 12.97 4.44 -12.19
C LEU A 57 13.30 5.91 -11.89
N ASP A 58 13.95 6.58 -12.83
CA ASP A 58 14.26 8.00 -12.77
C ASP A 58 13.01 8.87 -12.67
N ALA A 59 11.97 8.56 -13.46
CA ALA A 59 10.70 9.27 -13.40
C ALA A 59 10.00 9.11 -12.05
N VAL A 60 9.99 7.90 -11.49
CA VAL A 60 9.46 7.62 -10.14
C VAL A 60 10.23 8.43 -9.10
N ASN A 61 11.56 8.40 -9.14
CA ASN A 61 12.41 9.13 -8.19
C ASN A 61 12.25 10.65 -8.28
N ARG A 62 12.07 11.21 -9.49
CA ARG A 62 11.71 12.62 -9.66
C ARG A 62 10.34 12.94 -9.07
N GLY A 63 9.35 12.06 -9.28
CA GLY A 63 8.01 12.20 -8.71
C GLY A 63 8.01 12.18 -7.18
N LEU A 64 8.81 11.32 -6.55
CA LEU A 64 9.00 11.29 -5.10
C LEU A 64 9.63 12.60 -4.59
N ALA A 65 10.69 13.07 -5.25
CA ALA A 65 11.32 14.35 -4.90
C ALA A 65 10.36 15.54 -5.04
N ALA A 66 9.55 15.58 -6.10
CA ALA A 66 8.57 16.64 -6.32
C ALA A 66 7.49 16.71 -5.22
N ARG A 67 7.28 15.61 -4.49
CA ARG A 67 6.39 15.52 -3.32
C ARG A 67 7.10 15.81 -2.00
N GLY A 68 8.37 16.17 -2.02
CA GLY A 68 9.19 16.42 -0.82
C GLY A 68 9.53 15.16 -0.05
N LEU A 69 9.46 13.98 -0.67
CA LEU A 69 9.79 12.72 -0.02
C LEU A 69 11.30 12.43 -0.18
N GLU A 70 11.97 12.12 0.93
CA GLU A 70 13.38 11.73 0.93
C GLU A 70 13.59 10.27 0.49
N SER A 71 12.54 9.45 0.54
CA SER A 71 12.56 8.07 0.08
C SER A 71 12.87 7.99 -1.41
N ARG A 72 13.69 7.00 -1.79
CA ARG A 72 13.99 6.67 -3.20
C ARG A 72 13.47 5.29 -3.53
N ALA A 73 12.95 5.14 -4.75
CA ALA A 73 12.69 3.85 -5.34
C ALA A 73 14.02 3.20 -5.73
N THR A 74 14.07 1.87 -5.60
CA THR A 74 15.16 1.02 -6.08
C THR A 74 14.73 0.33 -7.37
N ALA A 75 15.73 -0.08 -8.15
CA ALA A 75 15.53 -0.94 -9.30
C ALA A 75 14.80 -2.24 -8.91
N LEU A 76 13.96 -2.75 -9.83
CA LEU A 76 13.23 -4.00 -9.64
C LEU A 76 14.17 -5.20 -9.79
N ASP A 77 13.89 -6.24 -9.01
CA ASP A 77 14.41 -7.59 -9.20
C ASP A 77 13.41 -8.35 -10.09
N CYS A 78 13.70 -8.39 -11.39
CA CYS A 78 12.86 -9.05 -12.39
C CYS A 78 13.20 -10.54 -12.56
N ASN A 79 14.34 -10.99 -12.03
CA ASN A 79 14.82 -12.36 -12.17
C ASN A 79 14.58 -13.21 -10.90
N GLY A 80 14.28 -12.57 -9.77
CA GLY A 80 13.97 -13.20 -8.48
C GLY A 80 15.21 -13.62 -7.66
N ASP A 81 16.40 -13.08 -7.94
CA ASP A 81 17.65 -13.43 -7.25
C ASP A 81 17.89 -12.59 -5.97
N GLY A 82 16.96 -11.70 -5.66
CA GLY A 82 17.00 -10.80 -4.51
C GLY A 82 17.87 -9.57 -4.72
N LYS A 83 18.35 -9.31 -5.94
CA LYS A 83 19.15 -8.13 -6.28
C LYS A 83 18.44 -7.25 -7.30
N PRO A 84 18.64 -5.93 -7.25
CA PRO A 84 18.16 -5.06 -8.31
C PRO A 84 18.86 -5.40 -9.64
N ASP A 85 18.10 -5.45 -10.73
CA ASP A 85 18.61 -5.82 -12.06
C ASP A 85 19.33 -4.67 -12.82
N PHE A 86 19.53 -3.52 -12.16
CA PHE A 86 20.17 -2.33 -12.74
C PHE A 86 20.65 -1.32 -11.68
#